data_AF-A0A5P9JZ09-F1
#
_entry.id   AF-A0A5P9JZ09-F1
#
_cell.length_a   1.000
_cell.length_b   1.000
_cell.length_c   1.000
_cell.angle_alpha   90.00
_cell.angle_beta   90.00
_cell.angle_gamma   90.00
#
_symmetry.space_group_name_H-M   'P 1'
#
loop_
_entity.id
_entity.type
_entity.pdbx_description
1 polymer ?
#
loop_
_entity_poly.entity_id
_entity_poly.type
_entity_poly.pdbx_seq_one_letter_code
_entity_poly.pdbx_strand_id
1 'polypeptide(L)'
;MNKRASVMHRRLAAIFYADVAGYVRLMNADETGTLALLDSRREIMDRQITQHGGRTANTAGDSILAEFPSVVDAVQCAVGIQERIAAANEETPEERRVTFRIGIHVGEVMVRNGDIFGDGVNIAARMEKLAQPGLVCLSGAAYDYVSRVLPLAFDDLGTQFVKNLDAPMRAYLAHPSDHPLSRALPPVHRRSEFNLAQRFHTILNHALVEVTKPEGLTLVEPAVLASLHDAPNINEGRLAERIGIDLASAQRMVRHLELLGFVCRTPGKHGHELRLLSLTSAGLDLYTRLYPAILAVRDRVMAALSERERETLQDLLARVINANELKSNRRSD
;
A
#
# COMPACT_ATOMS: atom_id res chain seq x y z
N MET A 1 -17.52 -8.21 53.43
CA MET A 1 -17.31 -7.80 52.03
C MET A 1 -16.17 -8.60 51.44
N ASN A 2 -16.47 -9.50 50.50
CA ASN A 2 -15.54 -10.53 50.02
C ASN A 2 -14.63 -9.95 48.93
N LYS A 3 -13.31 -9.83 49.17
CA LYS A 3 -12.32 -9.47 48.15
C LYS A 3 -12.29 -10.61 47.12
N ARG A 4 -12.93 -10.45 45.96
CA ARG A 4 -12.69 -11.34 44.82
C ARG A 4 -11.21 -11.27 44.48
N ALA A 5 -10.47 -12.35 44.69
CA ALA A 5 -9.14 -12.51 44.16
C ALA A 5 -9.24 -12.36 42.64
N SER A 6 -8.73 -11.26 42.09
CA SER A 6 -8.67 -11.04 40.65
C SER A 6 -7.81 -12.14 40.02
N VAL A 7 -8.43 -13.02 39.24
CA VAL A 7 -7.75 -14.11 38.55
C VAL A 7 -6.80 -13.51 37.50
N MET A 8 -5.52 -13.91 37.53
CA MET A 8 -4.58 -13.55 36.48
C MET A 8 -4.73 -14.54 35.34
N HIS A 9 -4.95 -14.03 34.13
CA HIS A 9 -5.08 -14.84 32.92
C HIS A 9 -3.86 -14.64 32.02
N ARG A 10 -3.30 -15.73 31.49
CA ARG A 10 -2.24 -15.68 30.48
C ARG A 10 -2.84 -15.80 29.08
N ARG A 11 -2.32 -15.03 28.15
CA ARG A 11 -2.62 -15.17 26.71
C ARG A 11 -1.50 -14.60 25.85
N LEU A 12 -1.47 -15.03 24.59
CA LEU A 12 -0.64 -14.39 23.57
C LEU A 12 -1.29 -13.07 23.15
N ALA A 13 -0.49 -12.01 23.03
CA ALA A 13 -0.92 -10.72 22.52
C ALA A 13 0.23 -10.02 21.78
N ALA A 14 -0.11 -9.12 20.87
CA ALA A 14 0.83 -8.13 20.38
C ALA A 14 0.86 -6.95 21.35
N ILE A 15 2.07 -6.57 21.75
CA ILE A 15 2.36 -5.59 22.79
C ILE A 15 3.01 -4.41 22.11
N PHE A 16 2.38 -3.27 22.22
CA PHE A 16 2.80 -1.99 21.68
C PHE A 16 3.29 -1.12 22.83
N TYR A 17 4.51 -0.60 22.72
CA TYR A 17 5.07 0.33 23.69
C TYR A 17 5.55 1.58 22.95
N ALA A 18 5.12 2.76 23.37
CA ALA A 18 5.58 4.02 22.80
C ALA A 18 6.04 4.99 23.89
N ASP A 19 7.07 5.76 23.59
CA ASP A 19 7.57 6.81 24.47
C ASP A 19 8.11 8.00 23.65
N VAL A 20 8.12 9.18 24.28
CA VAL A 20 8.53 10.42 23.65
C VAL A 20 10.04 10.46 23.50
N ALA A 21 10.51 10.89 22.33
CA ALA A 21 11.93 11.16 22.11
C ALA A 21 12.32 12.55 22.60
N GLY A 22 13.32 12.61 23.48
CA GLY A 22 13.88 13.88 23.95
C GLY A 22 12.96 14.66 24.91
N TYR A 23 12.07 13.96 25.63
CA TYR A 23 11.09 14.56 26.54
C TYR A 23 11.65 15.65 27.47
N VAL A 24 12.76 15.38 28.17
CA VAL A 24 13.39 16.33 29.10
C VAL A 24 13.81 17.62 28.40
N ARG A 25 14.32 17.52 27.16
CA ARG A 25 14.72 18.69 26.37
C ARG A 25 13.52 19.57 26.01
N LEU A 26 12.39 18.96 25.64
CA LEU A 26 11.17 19.68 25.29
C LEU A 26 10.58 20.40 26.50
N MET A 27 10.50 19.70 27.64
CA MET A 27 10.00 20.28 28.89
C MET A 27 10.83 21.48 29.38
N ASN A 28 12.16 21.41 29.26
CA ASN A 28 13.02 22.54 29.63
C ASN A 28 12.89 23.76 28.71
N ALA A 29 12.39 23.58 27.48
CA ALA A 29 12.27 24.65 26.49
C ALA A 29 10.94 25.41 26.62
N ASP A 30 9.83 24.68 26.80
CA ASP A 30 8.49 25.23 26.94
C ASP A 30 7.57 24.18 27.57
N GLU A 31 7.42 24.20 28.89
CA GLU A 31 6.64 23.19 29.63
C GLU A 31 5.16 23.19 29.22
N THR A 32 4.53 24.36 29.15
CA THR A 32 3.09 24.46 28.84
C THR A 32 2.81 24.11 27.39
N GLY A 33 3.62 24.62 26.45
CA GLY A 33 3.48 24.28 25.03
C GLY A 33 3.78 22.82 24.75
N THR A 34 4.76 22.23 25.42
CA THR A 34 5.10 20.80 25.28
C THR A 34 3.97 19.91 25.76
N LEU A 35 3.34 20.20 26.90
CA LEU A 35 2.20 19.45 27.41
C LEU A 35 1.01 19.49 26.44
N ALA A 36 0.63 20.68 25.95
CA ALA A 36 -0.46 20.81 24.99
C ALA A 36 -0.17 20.06 23.67
N LEU A 37 1.08 20.10 23.22
CA LEU A 37 1.50 19.38 22.03
C LEU A 37 1.45 17.86 22.25
N LEU A 38 1.94 17.39 23.40
CA LEU A 38 1.93 15.99 23.79
C LEU A 38 0.51 15.44 23.85
N ASP A 39 -0.41 16.15 24.51
CA ASP A 39 -1.82 15.78 24.60
C ASP A 39 -2.45 15.62 23.21
N SER A 40 -2.20 16.59 22.32
CA SER A 40 -2.66 16.53 20.93
C SER A 40 -2.11 15.32 20.17
N ARG A 41 -0.84 14.93 20.39
CA ARG A 41 -0.25 13.74 19.73
C ARG A 41 -0.76 12.44 20.37
N ARG A 42 -1.01 12.45 21.67
CA ARG A 42 -1.59 11.32 22.40
C ARG A 42 -3.00 11.03 21.92
N GLU A 43 -3.82 12.05 21.67
CA GLU A 43 -5.14 11.87 21.06
C GLU A 43 -5.10 11.20 19.68
N ILE A 44 -4.10 11.54 18.85
CA ILE A 44 -3.87 10.85 17.57
C ILE A 44 -3.59 9.37 17.82
N MET A 45 -2.71 9.08 18.79
CA MET A 45 -2.31 7.71 19.12
C MET A 45 -3.49 6.88 19.65
N ASP A 46 -4.22 7.37 20.66
CA ASP A 46 -5.35 6.68 21.26
C ASP A 46 -6.45 6.38 20.23
N ARG A 47 -6.71 7.33 19.32
CA ARG A 47 -7.64 7.14 18.21
C ARG A 47 -7.16 6.03 17.26
N GLN A 48 -5.89 6.04 16.86
CA GLN A 48 -5.34 5.00 15.98
C GLN A 48 -5.33 3.62 16.64
N ILE A 49 -4.97 3.53 17.92
CA ILE A 49 -4.97 2.28 18.70
C ILE A 49 -6.38 1.69 18.69
N THR A 50 -7.39 2.49 19.03
CA THR A 50 -8.79 2.04 19.07
C THR A 50 -9.28 1.61 17.69
N GLN A 51 -8.97 2.37 16.64
CA GLN A 51 -9.39 2.05 15.26
C GLN A 51 -8.84 0.73 14.73
N HIS A 52 -7.65 0.32 15.20
CA HIS A 52 -7.01 -0.94 14.82
C HIS A 52 -7.31 -2.07 15.82
N GLY A 53 -8.34 -1.92 16.66
CA GLY A 53 -8.76 -2.96 17.61
C GLY A 53 -7.82 -3.15 18.80
N GLY A 54 -6.88 -2.22 19.00
CA GLY A 54 -6.00 -2.20 20.16
C GLY A 54 -6.68 -1.62 21.39
N ARG A 55 -6.08 -1.89 22.55
CA ARG A 55 -6.53 -1.38 23.85
C ARG A 55 -5.36 -0.86 24.66
N THR A 56 -5.42 0.41 25.03
CA THR A 56 -4.45 1.02 25.95
C THR A 56 -4.61 0.41 27.35
N ALA A 57 -3.49 0.01 27.96
CA ALA A 57 -3.40 -0.43 29.35
C ALA A 57 -3.02 0.75 30.26
N ASN A 58 -3.16 0.62 31.58
CA ASN A 58 -2.71 1.70 32.45
C ASN A 58 -1.17 1.77 32.43
N THR A 59 -0.64 2.94 32.12
CA THR A 59 0.79 3.26 32.21
C THR A 59 1.04 4.33 33.27
N ALA A 60 2.25 4.28 33.84
CA ALA A 60 2.78 5.38 34.64
C ALA A 60 3.61 6.31 33.73
N GLY A 61 3.36 7.61 33.82
CA GLY A 61 4.07 8.64 33.04
C GLY A 61 3.54 8.81 31.61
N ASP A 62 4.41 9.30 30.72
CA ASP A 62 4.05 9.69 29.34
C ASP A 62 4.20 8.57 28.31
N SER A 63 4.63 7.40 28.76
CA SER A 63 4.67 6.20 27.93
C SER A 63 3.27 5.64 27.69
N ILE A 64 3.07 5.05 26.51
CA ILE A 64 1.82 4.42 26.10
C ILE A 64 2.08 2.92 25.93
N LEU A 65 1.29 2.12 26.65
CA LEU A 65 1.29 0.67 26.54
C LEU A 65 -0.07 0.24 26.03
N ALA A 66 -0.08 -0.50 24.93
CA ALA A 66 -1.30 -1.05 24.37
C ALA A 66 -1.11 -2.52 24.01
N GLU A 67 -2.21 -3.26 24.02
CA GLU A 67 -2.26 -4.61 23.50
C GLU A 67 -3.17 -4.69 22.27
N PHE A 68 -2.81 -5.57 21.34
CA PHE A 68 -3.58 -5.87 20.14
C PHE A 68 -3.80 -7.38 20.04
N PRO A 69 -4.97 -7.82 19.57
CA PRO A 69 -5.20 -9.23 19.23
C PRO A 69 -4.35 -9.71 18.04
N SER A 70 -3.92 -8.79 17.17
CA SER A 70 -3.18 -9.05 15.94
C SER A 70 -1.90 -8.21 15.90
N VAL A 71 -0.77 -8.85 15.67
CA VAL A 71 0.52 -8.15 15.49
C VAL A 71 0.57 -7.37 14.17
N VAL A 72 -0.15 -7.84 13.15
CA VAL A 72 -0.29 -7.13 11.87
C VAL A 72 -0.99 -5.79 12.10
N ASP A 73 -2.07 -5.78 12.86
CA ASP A 73 -2.84 -4.56 13.17
C ASP A 73 -2.03 -3.62 14.08
N ALA A 74 -1.28 -4.16 15.04
CA ALA A 74 -0.38 -3.38 15.88
C ALA A 74 0.69 -2.64 15.06
N VAL A 75 1.31 -3.32 14.10
CA VAL A 75 2.36 -2.72 13.25
C VAL A 75 1.77 -1.70 12.28
N GLN A 76 0.62 -1.98 11.65
CA GLN A 76 -0.08 -1.00 10.82
C GLN A 76 -0.45 0.25 11.61
N CYS A 77 -1.01 0.06 12.82
CA CYS A 77 -1.32 1.14 13.74
C CYS A 77 -0.09 1.99 14.04
N ALA A 78 1.03 1.37 14.41
CA ALA A 78 2.27 2.07 14.75
C ALA A 78 2.85 2.89 13.59
N VAL A 79 2.90 2.32 12.39
CA VAL A 79 3.39 3.05 11.21
C VAL A 79 2.45 4.21 10.89
N GLY A 80 1.13 4.00 10.90
CA GLY A 80 0.15 5.05 10.68
C GLY A 80 0.20 6.16 11.72
N ILE A 81 0.51 5.84 12.99
CA ILE A 81 0.77 6.82 14.06
C ILE A 81 1.99 7.67 13.69
N GLN A 82 3.12 7.06 13.30
CA GLN A 82 4.33 7.80 12.95
C GLN A 82 4.09 8.74 11.76
N GLU A 83 3.39 8.30 10.73
CA GLU A 83 3.05 9.12 9.56
C GLU A 83 2.17 10.32 9.94
N ARG A 84 1.14 10.12 10.77
CA ARG A 84 0.24 11.20 11.20
C ARG A 84 0.95 12.20 12.11
N ILE A 85 1.81 11.74 13.00
CA ILE A 85 2.62 12.62 13.86
C ILE A 85 3.62 13.39 13.02
N ALA A 86 4.26 12.76 12.03
CA ALA A 86 5.15 13.44 11.09
C ALA A 86 4.42 14.54 10.32
N ALA A 87 3.22 14.27 9.79
CA ALA A 87 2.38 15.27 9.13
C ALA A 87 2.01 16.42 10.06
N ALA A 88 1.56 16.14 11.28
CA ALA A 88 1.24 17.17 12.28
C ALA A 88 2.46 18.01 12.70
N ASN A 89 3.67 17.45 12.57
CA ASN A 89 4.93 18.16 12.84
C ASN A 89 5.40 19.04 11.67
N GLU A 90 4.85 18.91 10.45
CA GLU A 90 5.17 19.81 9.34
C GLU A 90 4.82 21.28 9.67
N GLU A 91 3.75 21.48 10.45
CA GLU A 91 3.29 22.80 10.92
C GLU A 91 3.98 23.29 12.21
N THR A 92 4.86 22.46 12.81
CA THR A 92 5.53 22.76 14.07
C THR A 92 7.01 23.07 13.84
N PRO A 93 7.57 24.16 14.43
CA PRO A 93 9.00 24.45 14.38
C PRO A 93 9.84 23.26 14.88
N GLU A 94 10.98 23.03 14.25
CA GLU A 94 11.78 21.82 14.44
C GLU A 94 12.16 21.58 15.91
N GLU A 95 12.49 22.64 16.64
CA GLU A 95 12.95 22.57 18.03
C GLU A 95 11.84 22.07 18.98
N ARG A 96 10.58 22.29 18.59
CA ARG A 96 9.37 21.96 19.36
C ARG A 96 8.66 20.69 18.91
N ARG A 97 9.13 20.02 17.84
CA ARG A 97 8.50 18.80 17.33
C ARG A 97 8.53 17.70 18.38
N VAL A 98 7.37 17.09 18.63
CA VAL A 98 7.23 15.88 19.44
C VAL A 98 7.29 14.67 18.51
N THR A 99 8.25 13.79 18.76
CA THR A 99 8.39 12.52 18.03
C THR A 99 8.36 11.37 19.02
N PHE A 100 7.82 10.24 18.59
CA PHE A 100 7.75 9.04 19.41
C PHE A 100 8.69 7.98 18.87
N ARG A 101 9.17 7.13 19.77
CA ARG A 101 9.72 5.83 19.45
C ARG A 101 8.66 4.79 19.78
N ILE A 102 8.54 3.76 18.94
CA ILE A 102 7.57 2.69 19.14
C ILE A 102 8.27 1.34 19.07
N GLY A 103 7.99 0.46 20.02
CA GLY A 103 8.44 -0.92 20.09
C GLY A 103 7.28 -1.89 20.06
N ILE A 104 7.38 -2.95 19.25
CA ILE A 104 6.36 -4.00 19.16
C ILE A 104 6.96 -5.38 19.38
N HIS A 105 6.28 -6.15 20.21
CA HIS A 105 6.58 -7.55 20.45
C HIS A 105 5.31 -8.40 20.42
N VAL A 106 5.44 -9.68 20.10
CA VAL A 106 4.35 -10.67 20.26
C VAL A 106 4.82 -11.74 21.23
N GLY A 107 4.06 -11.94 22.30
CA GLY A 107 4.45 -12.83 23.39
C GLY A 107 3.33 -13.05 24.39
N GLU A 108 3.58 -13.93 25.36
CA GLU A 108 2.64 -14.15 26.46
C GLU A 108 2.62 -12.95 27.40
N VAL A 109 1.41 -12.54 27.78
CA VAL A 109 1.17 -11.51 28.80
C VAL A 109 0.24 -12.04 29.88
N MET A 110 0.44 -11.56 31.10
CA MET A 110 -0.49 -11.74 32.21
C MET A 110 -1.41 -10.54 32.29
N VAL A 111 -2.72 -10.78 32.21
CA VAL A 111 -3.75 -9.74 32.28
C VAL A 111 -4.40 -9.76 33.67
N ARG A 112 -4.47 -8.60 34.31
CA ARG A 112 -5.14 -8.42 35.60
C ARG A 112 -5.83 -7.05 35.66
N ASN A 113 -7.14 -7.04 35.87
CA ASN A 113 -7.95 -5.80 35.94
C ASN A 113 -7.78 -4.86 34.73
N GLY A 114 -7.49 -5.40 33.55
CA GLY A 114 -7.22 -4.61 32.34
C GLY A 114 -5.77 -4.19 32.16
N ASP A 115 -4.88 -4.42 33.12
CA ASP A 115 -3.45 -4.17 32.97
C ASP A 115 -2.72 -5.39 32.43
N ILE A 116 -1.59 -5.16 31.76
CA ILE A 116 -0.74 -6.19 31.16
C ILE A 116 0.63 -6.21 31.81
N PHE A 117 1.10 -7.41 32.14
CA PHE A 117 2.36 -7.66 32.83
C PHE A 117 3.12 -8.82 32.20
N GLY A 118 4.41 -8.90 32.51
CA GLY A 118 5.28 -10.01 32.12
C GLY A 118 6.40 -9.58 31.18
N ASP A 119 7.23 -10.54 30.80
CA ASP A 119 8.45 -10.28 30.02
C ASP A 119 8.16 -9.68 28.65
N GLY A 120 6.99 -9.98 28.07
CA GLY A 120 6.57 -9.38 26.81
C GLY A 120 6.53 -7.84 26.85
N VAL A 121 6.13 -7.26 27.98
CA VAL A 121 6.12 -5.79 28.17
C VAL A 121 7.55 -5.25 28.23
N ASN A 122 8.44 -5.94 28.94
CA ASN A 122 9.85 -5.57 29.03
C ASN A 122 10.54 -5.63 27.66
N ILE A 123 10.20 -6.63 26.84
CA ILE A 123 10.70 -6.78 25.46
C ILE A 123 10.19 -5.63 24.59
N ALA A 124 8.89 -5.33 24.60
CA ALA A 124 8.33 -4.24 23.81
C ALA A 124 8.94 -2.88 24.20
N ALA A 125 9.10 -2.61 25.50
CA ALA A 125 9.78 -1.42 26.00
C ALA A 125 11.26 -1.38 25.56
N ARG A 126 11.93 -2.54 25.47
CA ARG A 126 13.30 -2.61 24.93
C ARG A 126 13.34 -2.34 23.44
N MET A 127 12.38 -2.83 22.66
CA MET A 127 12.27 -2.51 21.24
C MET A 127 12.06 -1.01 21.03
N GLU A 128 11.21 -0.37 21.83
CA GLU A 128 11.00 1.09 21.80
C GLU A 128 12.33 1.83 21.97
N LYS A 129 13.15 1.44 22.95
CA LYS A 129 14.47 2.07 23.17
C LYS A 129 15.46 1.86 22.03
N LEU A 130 15.27 0.83 21.20
CA LEU A 130 16.08 0.57 20.01
C LEU A 130 15.54 1.30 18.77
N ALA A 131 14.30 1.77 18.80
CA ALA A 131 13.72 2.52 17.70
C ALA A 131 14.41 3.87 17.56
N GLN A 132 14.60 4.33 16.32
CA GLN A 132 14.96 5.73 16.08
C GLN A 132 13.70 6.60 16.25
N PRO A 133 13.83 7.89 16.64
CA PRO A 133 12.69 8.79 16.70
C PRO A 133 11.91 8.82 15.38
N GLY A 134 10.59 8.61 15.45
CA GLY A 134 9.74 8.55 14.26
C GLY A 134 9.66 7.17 13.59
N LEU A 135 10.37 6.14 14.09
CA LEU A 135 10.33 4.78 13.55
C LEU A 135 9.71 3.77 14.52
N VAL A 136 9.47 2.56 14.00
CA VAL A 136 8.91 1.43 14.76
C VAL A 136 9.94 0.31 14.79
N CYS A 137 10.27 -0.19 15.97
CA CYS A 137 11.15 -1.33 16.15
C CYS A 137 10.35 -2.59 16.49
N LEU A 138 10.64 -3.68 15.81
CA LEU A 138 9.99 -4.97 15.98
C LEU A 138 10.95 -5.99 16.56
N SER A 139 10.48 -6.78 17.52
CA SER A 139 11.12 -8.04 17.86
C SER A 139 11.10 -9.02 16.67
N GLY A 140 12.04 -9.98 16.63
CA GLY A 140 12.05 -11.03 15.60
C GLY A 140 10.75 -11.80 15.52
N ALA A 141 10.14 -12.13 16.67
CA ALA A 141 8.84 -12.79 16.72
C ALA A 141 7.74 -11.97 16.03
N ALA A 142 7.73 -10.64 16.18
CA ALA A 142 6.76 -9.77 15.51
C ALA A 142 7.05 -9.66 14.01
N TYR A 143 8.34 -9.51 13.65
CA TYR A 143 8.81 -9.45 12.27
C TYR A 143 8.38 -10.67 11.44
N ASP A 144 8.47 -11.88 12.02
CA ASP A 144 8.13 -13.12 11.33
C ASP A 144 6.67 -13.16 10.85
N TYR A 145 5.74 -12.54 11.60
CA TYR A 145 4.34 -12.45 11.20
C TYR A 145 4.06 -11.35 10.17
N VAL A 146 4.80 -10.24 10.20
CA VAL A 146 4.43 -9.04 9.42
C VAL A 146 5.24 -8.84 8.14
N SER A 147 6.47 -9.34 8.08
CA SER A 147 7.40 -9.13 6.95
C SER A 147 6.85 -9.61 5.60
N ARG A 148 5.96 -10.61 5.63
CA ARG A 148 5.29 -11.18 4.44
C ARG A 148 3.88 -10.64 4.23
N VAL A 149 3.35 -9.84 5.13
CA VAL A 149 1.96 -9.40 5.10
C VAL A 149 1.88 -7.91 4.79
N LEU A 150 2.76 -7.11 5.39
CA LEU A 150 2.74 -5.66 5.29
C LEU A 150 3.70 -5.14 4.21
N PRO A 151 3.30 -4.12 3.44
CA PRO A 151 4.16 -3.45 2.46
C PRO A 151 5.08 -2.45 3.18
N LEU A 152 5.99 -2.96 3.99
CA LEU A 152 6.96 -2.17 4.76
C LEU A 152 8.38 -2.65 4.46
N ALA A 153 9.34 -1.74 4.58
CA ALA A 153 10.75 -2.09 4.58
C ALA A 153 11.24 -2.28 6.02
N PHE A 154 12.25 -3.15 6.19
CA PHE A 154 12.78 -3.52 7.50
C PHE A 154 14.30 -3.53 7.48
N ASP A 155 14.93 -2.72 8.33
CA ASP A 155 16.38 -2.82 8.58
C ASP A 155 16.64 -3.82 9.71
N ASP A 156 17.50 -4.80 9.47
CA ASP A 156 17.93 -5.75 10.49
C ASP A 156 18.96 -5.10 11.43
N LEU A 157 18.59 -4.96 12.71
CA LEU A 157 19.48 -4.47 13.76
C LEU A 157 20.32 -5.58 14.38
N GLY A 158 20.22 -6.80 13.86
CA GLY A 158 20.92 -7.97 14.39
C GLY A 158 20.40 -8.36 15.77
N THR A 159 21.26 -9.06 16.50
CA THR A 159 20.93 -9.67 17.79
C THR A 159 21.07 -8.67 18.94
N GLN A 160 20.04 -8.56 19.76
CA GLN A 160 19.90 -7.59 20.83
C GLN A 160 19.70 -8.28 22.18
N PHE A 161 20.33 -7.73 23.22
CA PHE A 161 20.15 -8.18 24.60
C PHE A 161 19.09 -7.35 25.30
N VAL A 162 18.13 -8.05 25.91
CA VAL A 162 17.10 -7.47 26.77
C VAL A 162 17.44 -7.85 28.21
N LYS A 163 17.37 -6.87 29.12
CA LYS A 163 17.62 -7.13 30.55
C LYS A 163 16.61 -8.17 31.05
N ASN A 164 17.10 -9.18 31.77
CA ASN A 164 16.32 -10.29 32.34
C ASN A 164 15.77 -11.31 31.32
N LEU A 165 16.34 -11.38 30.11
CA LEU A 165 16.12 -12.50 29.19
C LEU A 165 17.39 -13.32 29.02
N ASP A 166 17.26 -14.64 29.10
CA ASP A 166 18.38 -15.58 29.00
C ASP A 166 18.92 -15.74 27.57
N ALA A 167 18.05 -15.55 26.57
CA ALA A 167 18.40 -15.65 25.15
C ALA A 167 18.29 -14.27 24.47
N PRO A 168 19.29 -13.89 23.65
CA PRO A 168 19.20 -12.65 22.90
C PRO A 168 18.22 -12.79 21.72
N MET A 169 17.70 -11.67 21.24
CA MET A 169 16.62 -11.64 20.25
C MET A 169 16.96 -10.72 19.10
N ARG A 170 16.60 -11.07 17.87
CA ARG A 170 16.75 -10.16 16.73
C ARG A 170 15.76 -8.99 16.79
N ALA A 171 16.18 -7.83 16.29
CA ALA A 171 15.33 -6.65 16.20
C ALA A 171 15.37 -6.06 14.79
N TYR A 172 14.27 -5.44 14.37
CA TYR A 172 14.10 -4.89 13.02
C TYR A 172 13.48 -3.50 13.08
N LEU A 173 14.01 -2.51 12.34
CA LEU A 173 13.36 -1.21 12.19
C LEU A 173 12.41 -1.24 11.00
N ALA A 174 11.11 -1.17 11.29
CA ALA A 174 10.08 -0.99 10.28
C ALA A 174 9.96 0.49 9.89
N HIS A 175 9.91 0.73 8.60
CA HIS A 175 9.67 2.04 8.02
C HIS A 175 8.79 1.88 6.76
N PRO A 176 8.05 2.93 6.35
CA PRO A 176 7.35 2.92 5.07
C PRO A 176 8.33 2.47 3.99
N SER A 177 7.86 1.61 3.08
CA SER A 177 8.63 1.15 1.92
C SER A 177 8.88 2.33 0.96
N ASP A 178 9.76 3.22 1.38
CA ASP A 178 10.09 4.47 0.71
C ASP A 178 11.23 4.16 -0.25
N HIS A 179 10.92 3.33 -1.25
CA HIS A 179 11.90 2.80 -2.19
C HIS A 179 12.74 3.95 -2.77
N PRO A 180 14.08 3.87 -2.84
CA PRO A 180 14.93 4.98 -3.27
C PRO A 180 14.49 5.61 -4.61
N LEU A 181 13.98 4.79 -5.54
CA LEU A 181 13.42 5.26 -6.82
C LEU A 181 12.16 6.13 -6.67
N SER A 182 11.33 5.89 -5.65
CA SER A 182 10.16 6.73 -5.33
C SER A 182 10.58 8.11 -4.84
N ARG A 183 11.63 8.20 -4.03
CA ARG A 183 12.18 9.48 -3.52
C ARG A 183 12.88 10.32 -4.60
N ALA A 184 13.35 9.70 -5.68
CA ALA A 184 13.95 10.41 -6.80
C ALA A 184 12.96 11.33 -7.55
N LEU A 185 11.65 11.09 -7.38
CA LEU A 185 10.61 11.96 -7.92
C LEU A 185 10.37 13.16 -6.99
N PRO A 186 10.28 14.41 -7.52
CA PRO A 186 9.95 15.57 -6.70
C PRO A 186 8.64 15.39 -5.91
N PRO A 187 8.53 15.92 -4.68
CA PRO A 187 7.35 15.75 -3.82
C PRO A 187 6.00 16.02 -4.50
N VAL A 188 5.91 17.10 -5.29
CA VAL A 188 4.69 17.50 -6.03
C VAL A 188 4.26 16.45 -7.07
N HIS A 189 5.21 15.69 -7.61
CA HIS A 189 4.93 14.66 -8.60
C HIS A 189 4.66 13.30 -7.96
N ARG A 190 5.36 12.94 -6.87
CA ARG A 190 5.15 11.65 -6.19
C ARG A 190 3.91 11.60 -5.29
N ARG A 191 3.40 12.75 -4.83
CA ARG A 191 2.16 12.86 -4.03
C ARG A 191 0.91 13.16 -4.89
N SER A 192 0.96 12.89 -6.20
CA SER A 192 -0.17 13.13 -7.12
C SER A 192 -0.35 11.95 -8.07
N GLU A 193 -1.50 11.28 -7.96
CA GLU A 193 -1.87 10.13 -8.78
C GLU A 193 -1.94 10.51 -10.26
N PHE A 194 -2.43 11.72 -10.57
CA PHE A 194 -2.47 12.24 -11.92
C PHE A 194 -1.07 12.34 -12.55
N ASN A 195 -0.12 12.95 -11.83
CA ASN A 195 1.26 13.09 -12.32
C ASN A 195 1.95 11.72 -12.50
N LEU A 196 1.74 10.81 -11.55
CA LEU A 196 2.27 9.44 -11.63
C LEU A 196 1.68 8.68 -12.80
N ALA A 197 0.35 8.70 -12.98
CA ALA A 197 -0.35 8.04 -14.07
C ALA A 197 0.10 8.59 -15.44
N GLN A 198 0.22 9.91 -15.59
CA GLN A 198 0.65 10.53 -16.83
C GLN A 198 2.08 10.15 -17.23
N ARG A 199 3.01 10.17 -16.26
CA ARG A 199 4.41 9.78 -16.52
C ARG A 199 4.53 8.28 -16.79
N PHE A 200 3.80 7.46 -16.05
CA PHE A 200 3.76 6.01 -16.27
C PHE A 200 3.21 5.67 -17.66
N HIS A 201 2.09 6.29 -18.05
CA HIS A 201 1.51 6.15 -19.38
C HIS A 201 2.49 6.56 -20.48
N THR A 202 3.20 7.69 -20.31
CA THR A 202 4.24 8.13 -21.25
C THR A 202 5.36 7.11 -21.42
N ILE A 203 5.86 6.53 -20.32
CA ILE A 203 6.93 5.52 -20.34
C ILE A 203 6.46 4.26 -21.07
N LEU A 204 5.27 3.75 -20.73
CA LEU A 204 4.68 2.59 -21.40
C LEU A 204 4.50 2.82 -22.90
N ASN A 205 3.92 3.96 -23.28
CA ASN A 205 3.73 4.32 -24.67
C ASN A 205 5.04 4.38 -25.44
N HIS A 206 6.05 5.07 -24.90
CA HIS A 206 7.35 5.18 -25.56
C HIS A 206 7.99 3.80 -25.78
N ALA A 207 7.89 2.91 -24.79
CA ALA A 207 8.41 1.55 -24.89
C ALA A 207 7.61 0.69 -25.89
N LEU A 208 6.29 0.91 -26.01
CA LEU A 208 5.44 0.18 -26.95
C LEU A 208 5.65 0.60 -28.41
N VAL A 209 6.04 1.85 -28.69
CA VAL A 209 6.31 2.32 -30.07
C VAL A 209 7.31 1.42 -30.79
N GLU A 210 8.34 0.92 -30.08
CA GLU A 210 9.37 0.03 -30.64
C GLU A 210 8.78 -1.24 -31.26
N VAL A 211 7.67 -1.72 -30.71
CA VAL A 211 7.02 -2.97 -31.07
C VAL A 211 5.84 -2.75 -32.03
N THR A 212 5.11 -1.64 -31.89
CA THR A 212 3.93 -1.39 -32.71
C THR A 212 4.26 -0.75 -34.07
N LYS A 213 5.27 0.12 -34.12
CA LYS A 213 5.62 0.88 -35.32
C LYS A 213 6.02 0.00 -36.52
N PRO A 214 6.81 -1.09 -36.36
CA PRO A 214 7.15 -1.97 -37.48
C PRO A 214 5.94 -2.65 -38.13
N GLU A 215 4.89 -2.89 -37.34
CA GLU A 215 3.64 -3.53 -37.80
C GLU A 215 2.60 -2.49 -38.31
N GLY A 216 2.98 -1.21 -38.39
CA GLY A 216 2.11 -0.13 -38.86
C GLY A 216 1.00 0.26 -37.88
N LEU A 217 1.07 -0.21 -36.63
CA LEU A 217 0.02 -0.01 -35.63
C LEU A 217 0.19 1.31 -34.85
N THR A 218 -0.93 1.93 -34.51
CA THR A 218 -0.99 2.98 -33.49
C THR A 218 -0.89 2.38 -32.08
N LEU A 219 -0.54 3.19 -31.08
CA LEU A 219 -0.25 2.71 -29.71
C LEU A 219 -1.41 1.98 -29.02
N VAL A 220 -2.65 2.28 -29.38
CA VAL A 220 -3.85 1.70 -28.74
C VAL A 220 -4.43 0.53 -29.55
N GLU A 221 -4.09 0.40 -30.84
CA GLU A 221 -4.57 -0.68 -31.69
C GLU A 221 -4.23 -2.10 -31.21
N PRO A 222 -3.10 -2.37 -30.52
CA PRO A 222 -2.90 -3.66 -29.87
C PRO A 222 -4.00 -4.03 -28.86
N ALA A 223 -4.60 -3.04 -28.19
CA ALA A 223 -5.74 -3.29 -27.29
C ALA A 223 -7.01 -3.66 -28.06
N VAL A 224 -7.19 -3.15 -29.28
CA VAL A 224 -8.27 -3.60 -30.19
C VAL A 224 -8.05 -5.05 -30.59
N LEU A 225 -6.82 -5.41 -31.02
CA LEU A 225 -6.49 -6.78 -31.39
C LEU A 225 -6.70 -7.75 -30.20
N ALA A 226 -6.22 -7.39 -29.01
CA ALA A 226 -6.41 -8.18 -27.80
C ALA A 226 -7.88 -8.34 -27.42
N SER A 227 -8.67 -7.26 -27.52
CA SER A 227 -10.10 -7.27 -27.18
C SER A 227 -10.91 -8.15 -28.12
N LEU A 228 -10.60 -8.13 -29.42
CA LEU A 228 -11.27 -8.96 -30.44
C LEU A 228 -10.79 -10.42 -30.42
N HIS A 229 -9.55 -10.68 -30.02
CA HIS A 229 -9.05 -12.03 -29.76
C HIS A 229 -9.77 -12.67 -28.57
N ASP A 230 -9.91 -11.94 -27.47
CA ASP A 230 -10.59 -12.42 -26.25
C ASP A 230 -12.12 -12.56 -26.44
N ALA A 231 -12.74 -11.59 -27.13
CA ALA A 231 -14.17 -11.56 -27.38
C ALA A 231 -14.47 -11.26 -28.87
N PRO A 232 -14.47 -12.28 -29.74
CA PRO A 232 -14.80 -12.10 -31.15
C PRO A 232 -16.29 -11.80 -31.36
N ASN A 233 -16.63 -11.23 -32.52
CA ASN A 233 -17.99 -10.88 -32.94
C ASN A 233 -18.69 -9.86 -32.03
N ILE A 234 -17.96 -8.86 -31.53
CA ILE A 234 -18.52 -7.72 -30.78
C ILE A 234 -18.71 -6.50 -31.66
N ASN A 235 -19.63 -5.60 -31.31
CA ASN A 235 -19.79 -4.33 -32.02
C ASN A 235 -18.80 -3.26 -31.53
N GLU A 236 -18.70 -2.14 -32.26
CA GLU A 236 -17.80 -1.02 -31.95
C GLU A 236 -18.07 -0.36 -30.59
N GLY A 237 -19.33 -0.32 -30.15
CA GLY A 237 -19.69 0.21 -28.83
C GLY A 237 -19.14 -0.64 -27.69
N ARG A 238 -19.30 -1.97 -27.79
CA ARG A 238 -18.75 -2.92 -26.83
C ARG A 238 -17.23 -2.94 -26.86
N LEU A 239 -16.63 -2.77 -28.04
CA LEU A 239 -15.18 -2.62 -28.17
C LEU A 239 -14.68 -1.35 -27.45
N ALA A 240 -15.33 -0.22 -27.66
CA ALA A 240 -14.98 1.06 -27.02
C ALA A 240 -15.05 0.96 -25.49
N GLU A 241 -16.13 0.36 -24.96
CA GLU A 241 -16.31 0.09 -23.53
C GLU A 241 -15.18 -0.80 -22.97
N ARG A 242 -14.84 -1.90 -23.65
CA ARG A 242 -13.80 -2.84 -23.19
C ARG A 242 -12.41 -2.24 -23.13
N ILE A 243 -12.10 -1.28 -24.02
CA ILE A 243 -10.79 -0.61 -24.06
C ILE A 243 -10.77 0.63 -23.16
N GLY A 244 -11.94 1.18 -22.81
CA GLY A 244 -12.06 2.43 -22.05
C GLY A 244 -11.76 3.68 -22.88
N ILE A 245 -12.18 3.69 -24.15
CA ILE A 245 -12.02 4.83 -25.07
C ILE A 245 -13.36 5.30 -25.61
N ASP A 246 -13.40 6.52 -26.17
CA ASP A 246 -14.59 7.01 -26.84
C ASP A 246 -14.89 6.24 -28.13
N LEU A 247 -16.17 6.17 -28.49
CA LEU A 247 -16.65 5.43 -29.67
C LEU A 247 -16.00 5.93 -30.97
N ALA A 248 -15.77 7.23 -31.11
CA ALA A 248 -15.19 7.78 -32.33
C ALA A 248 -13.72 7.34 -32.50
N SER A 249 -12.96 7.24 -31.40
CA SER A 249 -11.60 6.68 -31.39
C SER A 249 -11.59 5.20 -31.75
N ALA A 250 -12.48 4.39 -31.14
CA ALA A 250 -12.61 2.98 -31.50
C ALA A 250 -12.92 2.80 -32.99
N GLN A 251 -13.85 3.57 -33.53
CA GLN A 251 -14.21 3.57 -34.95
C GLN A 251 -13.05 3.93 -35.88
N ARG A 252 -12.22 4.91 -35.51
CA ARG A 252 -11.02 5.28 -36.29
C ARG A 252 -10.02 4.12 -36.31
N MET A 253 -9.76 3.50 -35.17
CA MET A 253 -8.81 2.38 -35.06
C MET A 253 -9.30 1.15 -35.84
N VAL A 254 -10.59 0.80 -35.73
CA VAL A 254 -11.17 -0.31 -36.50
C VAL A 254 -11.01 -0.08 -38.00
N ARG A 255 -11.33 1.12 -38.49
CA ARG A 255 -11.15 1.45 -39.92
C ARG A 255 -9.69 1.31 -40.35
N HIS A 256 -8.75 1.74 -39.51
CA HIS A 256 -7.33 1.59 -39.82
C HIS A 256 -6.92 0.11 -39.89
N LEU A 257 -7.34 -0.71 -38.93
CA LEU A 257 -7.03 -2.14 -38.90
C LEU A 257 -7.71 -2.94 -40.02
N GLU A 258 -8.88 -2.51 -40.51
CA GLU A 258 -9.49 -3.07 -41.72
C GLU A 258 -8.68 -2.74 -42.98
N LEU A 259 -8.17 -1.51 -43.09
CA LEU A 259 -7.31 -1.11 -44.22
C LEU A 259 -6.00 -1.93 -44.23
N LEU A 260 -5.49 -2.29 -43.06
CA LEU A 260 -4.34 -3.18 -42.92
C LEU A 260 -4.71 -4.67 -43.09
N GLY A 261 -6.00 -5.00 -43.19
CA GLY A 261 -6.50 -6.37 -43.37
C GLY A 261 -6.49 -7.22 -42.11
N PHE A 262 -6.35 -6.63 -40.91
CA PHE A 262 -6.27 -7.35 -39.64
C PHE A 262 -7.63 -7.55 -38.96
N VAL A 263 -8.60 -6.69 -39.26
CA VAL A 263 -9.97 -6.75 -38.71
C VAL A 263 -10.97 -6.83 -39.86
N CYS A 264 -12.07 -7.56 -39.66
CA CYS A 264 -13.19 -7.58 -40.59
C CYS A 264 -14.51 -7.30 -39.87
N ARG A 265 -15.48 -6.79 -40.64
CA ARG A 265 -16.88 -6.60 -40.21
C ARG A 265 -17.77 -7.64 -40.87
N THR A 266 -18.57 -8.33 -40.07
CA THR A 266 -19.61 -9.24 -40.54
C THR A 266 -21.00 -8.68 -40.21
N PRO A 267 -22.02 -8.92 -41.06
CA PRO A 267 -23.40 -8.56 -40.73
C PRO A 267 -23.87 -9.29 -39.47
N GLY A 268 -24.58 -8.58 -38.58
CA GLY A 268 -25.29 -9.21 -37.46
C GLY A 268 -26.36 -10.19 -37.96
N LYS A 269 -26.77 -11.14 -37.09
CA LYS A 269 -27.72 -12.21 -37.44
C LYS A 269 -29.11 -11.73 -37.87
N HIS A 270 -29.48 -10.49 -37.58
CA HIS A 270 -30.69 -9.85 -38.09
C HIS A 270 -30.27 -8.62 -38.90
N GLY A 271 -30.64 -8.58 -40.19
CA GLY A 271 -30.12 -7.68 -41.24
C GLY A 271 -30.19 -6.16 -41.04
N HIS A 272 -30.49 -5.68 -39.83
CA HIS A 272 -30.42 -4.27 -39.41
C HIS A 272 -29.60 -4.06 -38.12
N GLU A 273 -28.99 -5.10 -37.56
CA GLU A 273 -28.25 -5.03 -36.29
C GLU A 273 -26.74 -4.90 -36.49
N LEU A 274 -26.17 -3.99 -35.69
CA LEU A 274 -24.75 -3.66 -35.45
C LEU A 274 -23.74 -4.61 -36.12
N ARG A 275 -22.87 -4.04 -36.98
CA ARG A 275 -21.75 -4.78 -37.60
C ARG A 275 -20.85 -5.38 -36.52
N LEU A 276 -20.59 -6.68 -36.63
CA LEU A 276 -19.79 -7.43 -35.67
C LEU A 276 -18.34 -7.51 -36.15
N LEU A 277 -17.42 -7.27 -35.22
CA LEU A 277 -15.98 -7.20 -35.46
C LEU A 277 -15.31 -8.51 -35.04
N SER A 278 -14.41 -8.98 -35.89
CA SER A 278 -13.55 -10.13 -35.62
C SER A 278 -12.17 -9.93 -36.25
N LEU A 279 -11.17 -10.63 -35.71
CA LEU A 279 -9.85 -10.70 -36.35
C LEU A 279 -9.93 -11.54 -37.62
N THR A 280 -9.20 -11.11 -38.65
CA THR A 280 -8.91 -11.96 -39.82
C THR A 280 -7.84 -12.99 -39.46
N SER A 281 -7.53 -13.93 -40.36
CA SER A 281 -6.37 -14.82 -40.20
C SER A 281 -5.07 -14.03 -40.04
N ALA A 282 -4.85 -13.01 -40.88
CA ALA A 282 -3.69 -12.12 -40.80
C ALA A 282 -3.65 -11.35 -39.46
N GLY A 283 -4.81 -10.90 -38.96
CA GLY A 283 -4.90 -10.24 -37.66
C GLY A 283 -4.58 -11.17 -36.49
N LEU A 284 -5.01 -12.43 -36.57
CA LEU A 284 -4.71 -13.46 -35.57
C LEU A 284 -3.21 -13.82 -35.57
N ASP A 285 -2.62 -13.98 -36.76
CA ASP A 285 -1.18 -14.24 -36.93
C ASP A 285 -0.35 -13.08 -36.37
N LEU A 286 -0.75 -11.84 -36.67
CA LEU A 286 -0.15 -10.64 -36.12
C LEU A 286 -0.25 -10.64 -34.59
N TYR A 287 -1.44 -10.83 -34.03
CA TYR A 287 -1.65 -10.85 -32.57
C TYR A 287 -0.76 -11.89 -31.89
N THR A 288 -0.69 -13.10 -32.44
CA THR A 288 0.11 -14.21 -31.91
C THR A 288 1.61 -13.88 -31.88
N ARG A 289 2.13 -13.18 -32.89
CA ARG A 289 3.53 -12.71 -32.92
C ARG A 289 3.78 -11.50 -32.02
N LEU A 290 2.83 -10.56 -31.98
CA LEU A 290 2.98 -9.26 -31.34
C LEU A 290 2.82 -9.34 -29.82
N TYR A 291 1.91 -10.18 -29.33
CA TYR A 291 1.55 -10.23 -27.92
C TYR A 291 2.74 -10.60 -27.00
N PRO A 292 3.60 -11.60 -27.31
CA PRO A 292 4.80 -11.86 -26.52
C PRO A 292 5.77 -10.67 -26.46
N ALA A 293 5.92 -9.92 -27.56
CA ALA A 293 6.77 -8.73 -27.59
C ALA A 293 6.21 -7.60 -26.70
N ILE A 294 4.88 -7.43 -26.68
CA ILE A 294 4.21 -6.48 -25.77
C ILE A 294 4.41 -6.90 -24.31
N LEU A 295 4.29 -8.19 -23.99
CA LEU A 295 4.55 -8.69 -22.64
C LEU A 295 6.00 -8.45 -22.21
N ALA A 296 6.97 -8.68 -23.10
CA ALA A 296 8.38 -8.39 -22.83
C ALA A 296 8.64 -6.90 -22.57
N VAL A 297 7.99 -6.00 -23.33
CA VAL A 297 8.03 -4.56 -23.07
C VAL A 297 7.47 -4.23 -21.69
N ARG A 298 6.31 -4.79 -21.34
CA ARG A 298 5.70 -4.61 -20.02
C ARG A 298 6.65 -5.08 -18.91
N ASP A 299 7.25 -6.25 -19.05
CA ASP A 299 8.12 -6.80 -18.02
C ASP A 299 9.40 -5.97 -17.83
N ARG A 300 9.93 -5.41 -18.93
CA ARG A 300 11.06 -4.46 -18.91
C ARG A 300 10.69 -3.14 -18.21
N VAL A 301 9.54 -2.55 -18.53
CA VAL A 301 9.08 -1.30 -17.89
C VAL A 301 8.81 -1.52 -16.40
N MET A 302 8.29 -2.69 -16.04
CA MET A 302 7.94 -3.05 -14.66
C MET A 302 9.10 -3.70 -13.89
N ALA A 303 10.32 -3.73 -14.44
CA ALA A 303 11.47 -4.42 -13.86
C ALA A 303 11.85 -3.92 -12.45
N ALA A 304 11.48 -2.68 -12.10
CA ALA A 304 11.69 -2.11 -10.77
C ALA A 304 10.75 -2.66 -9.69
N LEU A 305 9.70 -3.42 -10.06
CA LEU A 305 8.73 -4.01 -9.14
C LEU A 305 8.89 -5.53 -9.10
N SER A 306 8.81 -6.09 -7.90
CA SER A 306 8.62 -7.52 -7.66
C SER A 306 7.27 -8.01 -8.23
N GLU A 307 7.14 -9.33 -8.41
CA GLU A 307 5.91 -9.95 -8.91
C GLU A 307 4.68 -9.55 -8.08
N ARG A 308 4.78 -9.63 -6.76
CA ARG A 308 3.70 -9.23 -5.84
C ARG A 308 3.34 -7.76 -5.93
N GLU A 309 4.32 -6.87 -6.08
CA GLU A 309 4.06 -5.44 -6.27
C GLU A 309 3.33 -5.16 -7.59
N ARG A 310 3.68 -5.90 -8.66
CA ARG A 310 2.98 -5.82 -9.94
C ARG A 310 1.53 -6.28 -9.82
N GLU A 311 1.29 -7.41 -9.18
CA GLU A 311 -0.07 -7.93 -8.91
C GLU A 311 -0.88 -6.93 -8.08
N THR A 312 -0.28 -6.36 -7.04
CA THR A 312 -0.92 -5.36 -6.19
C THR A 312 -1.28 -4.10 -6.98
N LEU A 313 -0.38 -3.60 -7.82
CA LEU A 313 -0.67 -2.45 -8.68
C LEU A 313 -1.83 -2.74 -9.63
N GLN A 314 -1.87 -3.93 -10.24
CA GLN A 314 -2.94 -4.34 -11.14
C GLN A 314 -4.30 -4.40 -10.43
N ASP A 315 -4.37 -5.01 -9.23
CA ASP A 315 -5.60 -5.06 -8.41
C ASP A 315 -6.09 -3.66 -8.08
N LEU A 316 -5.20 -2.79 -7.59
CA LEU A 316 -5.57 -1.43 -7.19
C LEU A 316 -6.10 -0.61 -8.37
N LEU A 317 -5.46 -0.68 -9.53
CA LEU A 317 -5.92 -0.01 -10.74
C LEU A 317 -7.29 -0.55 -11.18
N ALA A 318 -7.47 -1.87 -11.21
CA ALA A 318 -8.73 -2.50 -11.61
C ALA A 318 -9.89 -2.10 -10.68
N ARG A 319 -9.64 -2.05 -9.36
CA ARG A 319 -10.65 -1.63 -8.38
C ARG A 319 -11.07 -0.17 -8.57
N VAL A 320 -10.12 0.71 -8.83
CA VAL A 320 -10.39 2.13 -9.09
C VAL A 320 -11.20 2.29 -10.38
N ILE A 321 -10.82 1.61 -11.46
CA ILE A 321 -11.54 1.64 -12.74
C ILE A 321 -12.98 1.16 -12.55
N ASN A 322 -13.17 -0.07 -12.04
CA ASN A 322 -14.49 -0.67 -11.85
C ASN A 322 -15.41 0.19 -10.96
N ALA A 323 -14.88 0.73 -9.86
CA ALA A 323 -15.67 1.57 -8.96
C ALA A 323 -16.18 2.86 -9.61
N ASN A 324 -15.49 3.39 -10.62
CA ASN A 324 -15.89 4.61 -11.33
C ASN A 324 -16.78 4.31 -12.53
N GLU A 325 -16.50 3.25 -13.29
CA GLU A 325 -17.36 2.83 -14.41
C GLU A 325 -18.76 2.42 -13.92
N LEU A 326 -18.85 1.72 -12.79
CA LEU A 326 -20.15 1.40 -12.16
C LEU A 326 -20.94 2.66 -11.75
N LYS A 327 -20.26 3.73 -11.34
CA LYS A 327 -20.91 5.01 -10.99
C LYS A 327 -21.40 5.76 -12.24
N SER A 328 -20.63 5.70 -13.33
CA SER A 328 -21.04 6.29 -14.61
C SER A 328 -22.27 5.61 -15.17
N ASN A 329 -22.33 4.27 -15.15
CA ASN A 329 -23.50 3.53 -15.64
C ASN A 329 -24.77 3.84 -14.85
N ARG A 330 -24.69 3.99 -13.51
CA ARG A 330 -25.84 4.37 -12.66
C ARG A 330 -26.36 5.80 -12.86
N ARG A 331 -25.59 6.68 -13.51
CA ARG A 331 -26.02 8.06 -13.82
C ARG A 331 -26.64 8.18 -15.21
N SER A 332 -26.57 7.12 -16.01
CA SER A 332 -27.11 7.05 -17.38
C SER A 332 -28.41 6.27 -17.47
N ASP A 333 -28.84 5.63 -16.37
CA ASP A 333 -30.17 5.04 -16.14
C ASP A 333 -31.08 6.04 -15.41
#